data_AF-A0A3M1AY81-F1
#
_entry.id   AF-A0A3M1AY81-F1
#
_cell.length_a   1.000
_cell.length_b   1.000
_cell.length_c   1.000
_cell.angle_alpha   90.00
_cell.angle_beta   90.00
_cell.angle_gamma   90.00
#
_symmetry.space_group_name_H-M   'P 1'
#
loop_
_entity.id
_entity.type
_entity.pdbx_description
1 polymer ?
#
loop_
_entity_poly.entity_id
_entity_poly.type
_entity_poly.pdbx_seq_one_letter_code
_entity_poly.pdbx_strand_id
1 'polypeptide(L)'
;MLKKELSEADLHSFWKSSRYFSRPLQTYDGKPLEIVRRGRHNLDSGPDFKNATLRIQGRLMQGDVEIHLQARDWVHHGHHRDPAYNHVILHVSLDAIPPPQKIYRENGLDVDQLLVPETAIVQEKNAEAMSLSELPLLECPLGKQSPAKINATVQKAGGMRFQQKMLSYREQLVSVSWDQLLYTGLCEGLGYAKNQKPFRKLAEKVPIDLLFSELREVGKEDAELRISSILFGAAGLLQAPDAGGGMDAEIKNYLLPRQHLWRNLRHVLQIQPML
;
A
#
# COMPACT_ATOMS: atom_id res chain seq x y z
N MET A 1 -31.86 6.09 -19.63
CA MET A 1 -31.07 5.18 -18.78
C MET A 1 -29.84 5.93 -18.33
N LEU A 2 -29.65 6.13 -17.01
CA LEU A 2 -28.41 6.73 -16.51
C LEU A 2 -27.24 5.79 -16.84
N LYS A 3 -26.23 6.28 -17.57
CA LYS A 3 -24.94 5.60 -17.69
C LYS A 3 -24.41 5.43 -16.27
N LYS A 4 -24.30 4.19 -15.80
CA LYS A 4 -23.61 3.91 -14.55
C LYS A 4 -22.13 4.12 -14.82
N GLU A 5 -21.54 5.16 -14.25
CA GLU A 5 -20.11 5.46 -14.42
C GLU A 5 -19.28 4.27 -13.92
N LEU A 6 -18.29 3.86 -14.72
CA LEU A 6 -17.33 2.83 -14.34
C LEU A 6 -16.33 3.39 -13.32
N SER A 7 -15.93 2.54 -12.37
CA SER A 7 -14.89 2.87 -11.38
C SER A 7 -13.59 2.11 -11.65
N GLU A 8 -12.46 2.56 -11.09
CA GLU A 8 -11.19 1.81 -11.15
C GLU A 8 -11.34 0.42 -10.52
N ALA A 9 -12.11 0.29 -9.44
CA ALA A 9 -12.42 -1.00 -8.83
C ALA A 9 -13.09 -1.99 -9.81
N ASP A 10 -13.90 -1.47 -10.75
CA ASP A 10 -14.48 -2.30 -11.81
C ASP A 10 -13.42 -2.77 -12.81
N LEU A 11 -12.48 -1.89 -13.19
CA LEU A 11 -11.34 -2.26 -14.03
C LEU A 11 -10.40 -3.25 -13.34
N HIS A 12 -10.16 -3.11 -12.03
CA HIS A 12 -9.34 -4.05 -11.26
C HIS A 12 -10.00 -5.43 -11.22
N SER A 13 -11.31 -5.47 -11.00
CA SER A 13 -12.08 -6.71 -11.00
C SER A 13 -12.07 -7.35 -12.38
N PHE A 14 -12.30 -6.55 -13.43
CA PHE A 14 -12.21 -6.97 -14.82
C PHE A 14 -10.83 -7.54 -15.13
N TRP A 15 -9.74 -6.81 -14.84
CA TRP A 15 -8.37 -7.31 -14.98
C TRP A 15 -8.18 -8.65 -14.29
N LYS A 16 -8.64 -8.79 -13.05
CA LYS A 16 -8.44 -9.96 -12.21
C LYS A 16 -9.13 -11.23 -12.74
N SER A 17 -10.41 -11.17 -13.14
CA SER A 17 -11.21 -12.37 -13.47
C SER A 17 -11.59 -12.50 -14.94
N SER A 18 -11.52 -11.43 -15.73
CA SER A 18 -12.17 -11.40 -17.05
C SER A 18 -11.67 -12.43 -18.06
N ARG A 19 -12.54 -13.09 -18.81
CA ARG A 19 -12.09 -13.93 -19.95
C ARG A 19 -11.63 -13.11 -21.16
N TYR A 20 -11.90 -11.80 -21.16
CA TYR A 20 -11.49 -10.87 -22.22
C TYR A 20 -9.99 -10.96 -22.53
N PHE A 21 -9.16 -11.17 -21.52
CA PHE A 21 -7.70 -11.20 -21.68
C PHE A 21 -7.14 -12.53 -22.19
N SER A 22 -8.00 -13.54 -22.44
CA SER A 22 -7.57 -14.82 -23.02
C SER A 22 -7.50 -14.80 -24.55
N ARG A 23 -7.89 -13.69 -25.18
CA ARG A 23 -7.81 -13.49 -26.64
C ARG A 23 -6.51 -12.80 -27.02
N PRO A 24 -6.10 -12.82 -28.30
CA PRO A 24 -5.02 -11.97 -28.79
C PRO A 24 -5.35 -10.50 -28.56
N LEU A 25 -4.45 -9.77 -27.90
CA LEU A 25 -4.57 -8.34 -27.64
C LEU A 25 -3.49 -7.58 -28.40
N GLN A 26 -3.62 -6.27 -28.43
CA GLN A 26 -2.59 -5.37 -28.90
C GLN A 26 -2.44 -4.22 -27.93
N THR A 27 -1.23 -3.70 -27.79
CA THR A 27 -1.01 -2.41 -27.15
C THR A 27 -1.62 -1.30 -28.00
N TYR A 28 -1.79 -0.11 -27.42
CA TYR A 28 -2.36 1.04 -28.11
C TYR A 28 -1.60 1.43 -29.40
N ASP A 29 -0.29 1.12 -29.48
CA ASP A 29 0.58 1.35 -30.63
C ASP A 29 0.75 0.10 -31.52
N GLY A 30 -0.12 -0.91 -31.36
CA GLY A 30 -0.27 -2.03 -32.29
C GLY A 30 0.67 -3.22 -32.03
N LYS A 31 1.40 -3.24 -30.91
CA LYS A 31 2.27 -4.38 -30.56
C LYS A 31 1.42 -5.57 -30.13
N PRO A 32 1.63 -6.78 -30.67
CA PRO A 32 0.94 -7.97 -30.17
C PRO A 32 1.21 -8.19 -28.69
N LEU A 33 0.15 -8.39 -27.91
CA LEU A 33 0.16 -8.56 -26.46
C LEU A 33 -0.60 -9.84 -26.09
N GLU A 34 0.00 -10.65 -25.24
CA GLU A 34 -0.62 -11.80 -24.60
C GLU A 34 -0.37 -11.74 -23.09
N ILE A 35 -1.43 -11.90 -22.29
CA ILE A 35 -1.35 -11.91 -20.83
C ILE A 35 -1.22 -13.36 -20.36
N VAL A 36 0.01 -13.79 -20.05
CA VAL A 36 0.30 -15.15 -19.57
C VAL A 36 -0.12 -15.29 -18.10
N ARG A 37 0.20 -14.28 -17.28
CA ARG A 37 -0.23 -14.17 -15.87
C ARG A 37 -0.52 -12.71 -15.53
N ARG A 38 -1.64 -12.44 -14.87
CA ARG A 38 -2.10 -11.10 -14.48
C ARG A 38 -1.34 -10.46 -13.30
N GLY A 39 -0.51 -11.26 -12.63
CA GLY A 39 0.14 -10.86 -11.39
C GLY A 39 -0.77 -11.04 -10.18
N ARG A 40 -0.32 -10.51 -9.03
CA ARG A 40 -1.05 -10.53 -7.76
C ARG A 40 -1.51 -9.13 -7.42
N HIS A 41 -2.78 -8.97 -7.08
CA HIS A 41 -3.34 -7.68 -6.66
C HIS A 41 -2.56 -7.15 -5.45
N ASN A 42 -2.07 -5.93 -5.57
CA ASN A 42 -1.38 -5.18 -4.54
C ASN A 42 -2.43 -4.39 -3.74
N LEU A 43 -2.48 -4.61 -2.44
CA LEU A 43 -3.38 -3.87 -1.53
C LEU A 43 -2.59 -2.81 -0.73
N ASP A 44 -1.39 -2.49 -1.22
CA ASP A 44 -0.39 -1.61 -0.64
C ASP A 44 -0.08 -0.47 -1.62
N SER A 45 0.79 0.45 -1.21
CA SER A 45 1.33 1.49 -2.09
C SER A 45 2.12 0.89 -3.27
N GLY A 46 2.27 1.69 -4.32
CA GLY A 46 2.87 1.26 -5.58
C GLY A 46 1.85 0.63 -6.53
N PRO A 47 2.29 -0.08 -7.57
CA PRO A 47 1.41 -0.46 -8.65
C PRO A 47 0.37 -1.51 -8.29
N ASP A 48 -0.78 -1.47 -8.97
CA ASP A 48 -1.98 -2.24 -8.63
C ASP A 48 -1.79 -3.75 -8.67
N PHE A 49 -0.98 -4.27 -9.59
CA PHE A 49 -0.70 -5.71 -9.67
C PHE A 49 0.79 -5.98 -9.79
N LYS A 50 1.30 -6.85 -8.92
CA LYS A 50 2.72 -7.21 -8.85
C LYS A 50 3.03 -8.51 -9.60
N ASN A 51 4.19 -8.57 -10.25
CA ASN A 51 4.74 -9.78 -10.89
C ASN A 51 3.82 -10.44 -11.95
N ALA A 52 3.17 -9.64 -12.78
CA ALA A 52 2.54 -10.11 -14.01
C ALA A 52 3.59 -10.69 -14.98
N THR A 53 3.14 -11.60 -15.83
CA THR A 53 3.95 -12.17 -16.92
C THR A 53 3.22 -11.95 -18.22
N LEU A 54 3.85 -11.18 -19.11
CA LEU A 54 3.27 -10.74 -20.38
C LEU A 54 4.17 -11.17 -21.53
N ARG A 55 3.59 -11.43 -22.69
CA ARG A 55 4.34 -11.61 -23.94
C ARG A 55 4.01 -10.45 -24.87
N ILE A 56 4.98 -9.56 -25.08
CA ILE A 56 4.84 -8.33 -25.88
C ILE A 56 5.80 -8.44 -27.08
N GLN A 57 5.29 -8.32 -28.29
CA GLN A 57 6.05 -8.56 -29.54
C GLN A 57 6.84 -9.88 -29.51
N GLY A 58 6.25 -10.94 -28.95
CA GLY A 58 6.89 -12.26 -28.83
C GLY A 58 7.92 -12.40 -27.70
N ARG A 59 8.26 -11.33 -26.98
CA ARG A 59 9.20 -11.38 -25.83
C ARG A 59 8.43 -11.59 -24.52
N LEU A 60 8.85 -12.57 -23.74
CA LEU A 60 8.30 -12.82 -22.41
C LEU A 60 8.92 -11.83 -21.41
N MET A 61 8.09 -11.09 -20.70
CA MET A 61 8.47 -10.07 -19.73
C MET A 61 7.77 -10.33 -18.40
N GLN A 62 8.46 -10.02 -17.31
CA GLN A 62 7.90 -10.04 -15.97
C GLN A 62 8.03 -8.64 -15.34
N GLY A 63 6.95 -8.16 -14.74
CA GLY A 63 6.90 -6.84 -14.13
C GLY A 63 5.52 -6.57 -13.54
N ASP A 64 5.26 -5.32 -13.21
CA ASP A 64 4.04 -4.89 -12.56
C ASP A 64 3.04 -4.31 -13.57
N VAL A 65 1.79 -4.19 -13.17
CA VAL A 65 0.71 -3.60 -13.97
C VAL A 65 0.03 -2.52 -13.15
N GLU A 66 -0.15 -1.36 -13.78
CA GLU A 66 -0.91 -0.24 -13.24
C GLU A 66 -2.23 -0.10 -14.00
N ILE A 67 -3.28 0.30 -13.31
CA ILE A 67 -4.62 0.44 -13.87
C ILE A 67 -5.19 1.80 -13.47
N HIS A 68 -5.70 2.54 -14.45
CA HIS A 68 -6.46 3.77 -14.19
C HIS A 68 -7.68 3.82 -15.09
N LEU A 69 -8.69 4.62 -14.74
CA LEU A 69 -9.78 4.88 -15.68
C LEU A 69 -9.25 5.55 -16.95
N GLN A 70 -8.34 6.51 -16.82
CA GLN A 70 -7.81 7.27 -17.95
C GLN A 70 -6.30 7.16 -18.03
N ALA A 71 -5.78 7.05 -19.25
CA ALA A 71 -4.33 6.94 -19.49
C ALA A 71 -3.53 8.12 -18.90
N ARG A 72 -4.12 9.32 -18.88
CA ARG A 72 -3.47 10.54 -18.36
C ARG A 72 -3.21 10.50 -16.84
N ASP A 73 -3.90 9.62 -16.13
CA ASP A 73 -3.81 9.55 -14.67
C ASP A 73 -2.44 9.02 -14.22
N TRP A 74 -1.71 8.31 -15.09
CA TRP A 74 -0.29 7.99 -14.87
C TRP A 74 0.56 9.23 -14.54
N VAL A 75 0.34 10.32 -15.29
CA VAL A 75 1.07 11.57 -15.08
C VAL A 75 0.44 12.37 -13.94
N HIS A 76 -0.89 12.41 -13.88
CA HIS A 76 -1.63 13.13 -12.84
C HIS A 76 -1.28 12.65 -11.43
N HIS A 77 -1.17 11.34 -11.23
CA HIS A 77 -0.80 10.72 -9.96
C HIS A 77 0.71 10.77 -9.68
N GLY A 78 1.52 11.23 -10.64
CA GLY A 78 2.94 11.43 -10.44
C GLY A 78 3.80 10.17 -10.63
N HIS A 79 3.24 9.06 -11.10
CA HIS A 79 3.93 7.77 -11.26
C HIS A 79 5.15 7.85 -12.18
N HIS A 80 5.13 8.75 -13.17
CA HIS A 80 6.27 9.09 -14.02
C HIS A 80 7.49 9.65 -13.26
N ARG A 81 7.37 9.98 -11.98
CA ARG A 81 8.43 10.50 -11.10
C ARG A 81 8.68 9.61 -9.88
N ASP A 82 7.94 8.52 -9.74
CA ASP A 82 8.01 7.65 -8.57
C ASP A 82 8.76 6.35 -8.89
N PRO A 83 9.93 6.10 -8.28
CA PRO A 83 10.70 4.89 -8.51
C PRO A 83 9.97 3.60 -8.10
N ALA A 84 8.93 3.66 -7.26
CA ALA A 84 8.10 2.49 -6.91
C ALA A 84 7.38 1.88 -8.13
N TYR A 85 7.23 2.66 -9.21
CA TYR A 85 6.59 2.27 -10.46
C TYR A 85 7.59 1.87 -11.56
N ASN A 86 8.90 1.85 -11.26
CA ASN A 86 9.94 1.50 -12.25
C ASN A 86 9.86 0.05 -12.77
N HIS A 87 9.10 -0.81 -12.10
CA HIS A 87 8.84 -2.19 -12.51
C HIS A 87 7.54 -2.37 -13.32
N VAL A 88 6.73 -1.33 -13.51
CA VAL A 88 5.48 -1.42 -14.27
C VAL A 88 5.78 -1.62 -15.74
N ILE A 89 5.36 -2.74 -16.32
CA ILE A 89 5.58 -3.08 -17.73
C ILE A 89 4.34 -2.89 -18.61
N LEU A 90 3.16 -2.72 -17.99
CA LEU A 90 1.91 -2.46 -18.69
C LEU A 90 1.06 -1.49 -17.88
N HIS A 91 0.51 -0.47 -18.53
CA HIS A 91 -0.54 0.38 -17.99
C HIS A 91 -1.85 0.07 -18.71
N VAL A 92 -2.92 -0.16 -17.95
CA VAL A 92 -4.24 -0.51 -18.47
C VAL A 92 -5.20 0.64 -18.20
N SER A 93 -5.92 1.07 -19.22
CA SER A 93 -6.97 2.09 -19.06
C SER A 93 -8.15 1.86 -19.97
N LEU A 94 -9.24 2.60 -19.76
CA LEU A 94 -10.33 2.64 -20.73
C LEU A 94 -9.85 3.22 -22.07
N ASP A 95 -10.47 2.78 -23.16
CA ASP A 95 -10.31 3.43 -24.44
C ASP A 95 -10.90 4.85 -24.42
N ALA A 96 -10.18 5.77 -25.05
CA ALA A 96 -10.58 7.17 -25.12
C ALA A 96 -10.20 7.75 -26.48
N ILE A 97 -10.94 8.79 -26.89
CA ILE A 97 -10.62 9.61 -28.06
C ILE A 97 -10.26 11.01 -27.54
N PRO A 98 -9.08 11.57 -27.87
CA PRO A 98 -8.02 10.99 -28.71
C PRO A 98 -7.26 9.84 -28.01
N PRO A 99 -6.54 8.99 -28.76
CA PRO A 99 -5.69 7.95 -28.19
C PRO A 99 -4.60 8.55 -27.28
N PRO A 100 -4.13 7.80 -26.28
CA PRO A 100 -3.17 8.29 -25.31
C PRO A 100 -1.79 8.53 -25.93
N GLN A 101 -1.00 9.36 -25.25
CA GLN A 101 0.41 9.57 -25.59
C GLN A 101 1.30 8.50 -24.93
N LYS A 102 2.56 8.41 -25.36
CA LYS A 102 3.56 7.59 -24.68
C LYS A 102 3.75 8.08 -23.25
N ILE A 103 3.82 7.13 -22.33
CA ILE A 103 4.13 7.37 -20.92
C ILE A 103 5.47 6.74 -20.57
N TYR A 104 6.14 7.33 -19.60
CA TYR A 104 7.48 6.93 -19.16
C TYR A 104 7.49 6.74 -17.65
N ARG A 105 8.31 5.80 -17.21
CA ARG A 105 8.69 5.61 -15.82
C ARG A 105 9.72 6.67 -15.42
N GLU A 106 9.96 6.80 -14.12
CA GLU A 106 10.98 7.70 -13.59
C GLU A 106 12.36 7.42 -14.21
N ASN A 107 12.70 6.15 -14.43
CA ASN A 107 13.95 5.74 -15.07
C ASN A 107 14.04 6.00 -16.59
N GLY A 108 13.07 6.72 -17.18
CA GLY A 108 13.05 7.12 -18.59
C GLY A 108 12.64 6.04 -19.58
N LEU A 109 12.36 4.82 -19.11
CA LEU A 109 11.88 3.75 -19.98
C LEU A 109 10.36 3.86 -20.20
N ASP A 110 9.89 3.53 -21.40
CA ASP A 110 8.47 3.58 -21.76
C ASP A 110 7.66 2.42 -21.15
N VAL A 111 6.38 2.67 -20.91
CA VAL A 111 5.41 1.65 -20.46
C VAL A 111 4.46 1.34 -21.62
N ASP A 112 4.30 0.07 -21.95
CA ASP A 112 3.30 -0.36 -22.91
C ASP A 112 1.89 -0.11 -22.35
N GLN A 113 0.95 0.34 -23.19
CA GLN A 113 -0.42 0.61 -22.76
C GLN A 113 -1.41 -0.33 -23.43
N LEU A 114 -2.34 -0.88 -22.65
CA LEU A 114 -3.49 -1.62 -23.14
C LEU A 114 -4.76 -0.81 -22.92
N LEU A 115 -5.49 -0.55 -24.00
CA LEU A 115 -6.78 0.12 -23.95
C LEU A 115 -7.91 -0.91 -23.95
N VAL A 116 -8.78 -0.81 -22.95
CA VAL A 116 -9.92 -1.71 -22.77
C VAL A 116 -11.21 -0.95 -23.10
N PRO A 117 -12.03 -1.44 -24.04
CA PRO A 117 -13.33 -0.84 -24.34
C PRO A 117 -14.26 -0.85 -23.14
N GLU A 118 -14.90 0.30 -22.84
CA GLU A 118 -15.95 0.41 -21.81
C GLU A 118 -17.02 -0.69 -21.96
N THR A 119 -17.38 -1.00 -23.22
CA THR A 119 -18.38 -2.02 -23.55
C THR A 119 -18.01 -3.43 -23.09
N ALA A 120 -16.72 -3.78 -23.09
CA ALA A 120 -16.26 -5.10 -22.66
C ALA A 120 -16.49 -5.32 -21.16
N ILE A 121 -16.22 -4.29 -20.36
CA ILE A 121 -16.41 -4.32 -18.90
C ILE A 121 -17.91 -4.38 -18.56
N VAL A 122 -18.73 -3.58 -19.24
CA VAL A 122 -20.18 -3.57 -19.03
C VAL A 122 -20.82 -4.92 -19.39
N GLN A 123 -20.41 -5.53 -20.50
CA GLN A 123 -20.89 -6.86 -20.90
C GLN A 123 -20.60 -7.93 -19.85
N GLU A 124 -19.39 -7.92 -19.29
CA GLU A 124 -19.00 -8.90 -18.29
C GLU A 124 -19.68 -8.68 -16.94
N LYS A 125 -19.82 -7.44 -16.48
CA LYS A 125 -20.60 -7.15 -15.26
C LYS A 125 -22.04 -7.65 -15.35
N ASN A 126 -22.66 -7.53 -16.53
CA ASN A 126 -24.01 -8.04 -16.76
C ASN A 126 -24.05 -9.58 -16.78
N ALA A 127 -23.02 -10.23 -17.31
CA ALA A 127 -22.89 -11.69 -17.31
C ALA A 127 -22.59 -12.26 -15.92
N GLU A 128 -21.70 -11.62 -15.14
CA GLU A 128 -21.36 -12.01 -13.77
C GLU A 128 -22.54 -11.84 -12.81
N ALA A 129 -23.33 -10.76 -12.93
CA ALA A 129 -24.55 -10.59 -12.15
C ALA A 129 -25.57 -11.73 -12.38
N MET A 130 -25.49 -12.39 -13.54
CA MET A 130 -26.31 -13.55 -13.90
C MET A 130 -25.68 -14.89 -13.46
N SER A 131 -24.42 -14.89 -13.02
CA SER A 131 -23.57 -16.08 -12.79
C SER A 131 -22.98 -16.18 -11.37
N LEU A 132 -23.39 -15.32 -10.42
CA LEU A 132 -22.87 -15.24 -9.03
C LEU A 132 -23.01 -16.52 -8.17
N SER A 133 -23.41 -17.66 -8.73
CA SER A 133 -23.57 -18.93 -8.03
C SER A 133 -22.29 -19.77 -7.87
N GLU A 134 -21.19 -19.49 -8.58
CA GLU A 134 -20.09 -20.48 -8.70
C GLU A 134 -18.66 -19.90 -8.77
N LEU A 135 -18.22 -19.11 -7.79
CA LEU A 135 -16.78 -18.91 -7.60
C LEU A 135 -16.22 -20.04 -6.72
N PRO A 136 -15.27 -20.86 -7.21
CA PRO A 136 -14.65 -21.89 -6.38
C PRO A 136 -13.77 -21.21 -5.34
N LEU A 137 -14.25 -21.20 -4.10
CA LEU A 137 -13.44 -20.91 -2.93
C LEU A 137 -12.21 -21.82 -2.99
N LEU A 138 -11.01 -21.23 -2.92
CA LEU A 138 -9.78 -21.98 -2.69
C LEU A 138 -10.02 -22.94 -1.53
N GLU A 139 -9.92 -24.24 -1.80
CA GLU A 139 -10.25 -25.25 -0.80
C GLU A 139 -9.29 -25.12 0.38
N CYS A 140 -9.75 -24.55 1.49
CA CYS A 140 -9.01 -24.49 2.73
C CYS A 140 -9.18 -25.84 3.45
N PRO A 141 -8.14 -26.68 3.59
CA PRO A 141 -8.28 -27.98 4.24
C PRO A 141 -8.73 -27.86 5.70
N LEU A 142 -8.37 -26.75 6.36
CA LEU A 142 -8.86 -26.41 7.70
C LEU A 142 -10.34 -26.00 7.67
N GLY A 143 -10.77 -25.25 6.66
CA GLY A 143 -12.16 -24.84 6.47
C GLY A 143 -13.13 -26.02 6.23
N LYS A 144 -12.60 -27.20 5.86
CA LYS A 144 -13.36 -28.45 5.73
C LYS A 144 -13.53 -29.23 7.04
N GLN A 145 -12.91 -28.79 8.14
CA GLN A 145 -12.96 -29.47 9.43
C GLN A 145 -14.17 -29.03 10.26
N SER A 146 -14.48 -29.77 11.34
CA SER A 146 -15.52 -29.34 12.27
C SER A 146 -15.15 -28.01 12.96
N PRO A 147 -16.13 -27.16 13.33
CA PRO A 147 -15.86 -25.91 14.05
C PRO A 147 -14.99 -26.09 15.31
N ALA A 148 -15.19 -27.19 16.03
CA ALA A 148 -14.38 -27.55 17.19
C ALA A 148 -12.90 -27.79 16.82
N LYS A 149 -12.62 -28.49 15.71
CA LYS A 149 -11.26 -28.75 15.23
C LYS A 149 -10.60 -27.48 14.69
N ILE A 150 -11.35 -26.62 14.01
CA ILE A 150 -10.88 -25.30 13.55
C ILE A 150 -10.45 -24.48 14.77
N ASN A 151 -11.34 -24.31 15.75
CA ASN A 151 -11.06 -23.56 16.97
C ASN A 151 -9.87 -24.14 17.74
N ALA A 152 -9.80 -25.45 17.93
CA ALA A 152 -8.67 -26.09 18.60
C ALA A 152 -7.34 -25.84 17.86
N THR A 153 -7.36 -25.87 16.54
CA THR A 153 -6.18 -25.61 15.70
C THR A 153 -5.73 -24.15 15.81
N VAL A 154 -6.68 -23.21 15.72
CA VAL A 154 -6.41 -21.77 15.87
C VAL A 154 -5.89 -21.46 17.27
N GLN A 155 -6.48 -22.04 18.32
CA GLN A 155 -6.02 -21.88 19.69
C GLN A 155 -4.61 -22.43 19.90
N LYS A 156 -4.31 -23.63 19.37
CA LYS A 156 -2.97 -24.21 19.42
C LYS A 156 -1.94 -23.32 18.70
N ALA A 157 -2.26 -22.85 17.50
CA ALA A 157 -1.42 -21.93 16.74
C ALA A 157 -1.21 -20.59 17.47
N GLY A 158 -2.27 -20.06 18.08
CA GLY A 158 -2.23 -18.87 18.92
C GLY A 158 -1.30 -19.04 20.13
N GLY A 159 -1.41 -20.17 20.84
CA GLY A 159 -0.56 -20.51 21.98
C GLY A 159 0.92 -20.63 21.61
N MET A 160 1.24 -21.31 20.50
CA MET A 160 2.62 -21.39 20.00
C MET A 160 3.19 -20.01 19.66
N ARG A 161 2.40 -19.17 18.96
CA ARG A 161 2.79 -17.79 18.64
C ARG A 161 3.00 -16.94 19.90
N PHE A 162 2.16 -17.13 20.91
CA PHE A 162 2.29 -16.44 22.20
C PHE A 162 3.57 -16.85 22.93
N GLN A 163 3.87 -18.15 22.99
CA GLN A 163 5.11 -18.66 23.59
C GLN A 163 6.36 -18.12 22.89
N GLN A 164 6.37 -18.07 21.55
CA GLN A 164 7.47 -17.49 20.78
C GLN A 164 7.68 -16.01 21.12
N LYS A 165 6.61 -15.22 21.22
CA LYS A 165 6.68 -13.81 21.63
C LYS A 165 7.23 -13.66 23.05
N MET A 166 6.74 -14.46 23.99
CA MET A 166 7.19 -14.45 25.39
C MET A 166 8.70 -14.75 25.49
N LEU A 167 9.20 -15.77 24.78
CA LEU A 167 10.62 -16.11 24.76
C LEU A 167 11.47 -14.96 24.20
N SER A 168 11.05 -14.38 23.07
CA SER A 168 11.73 -13.22 22.49
C SER A 168 11.76 -12.02 23.43
N TYR A 169 10.68 -11.78 24.18
CA TYR A 169 10.61 -10.68 25.14
C TYR A 169 11.53 -10.96 26.33
N ARG A 170 11.58 -12.20 26.81
CA ARG A 170 12.48 -12.61 27.89
C ARG A 170 13.96 -12.39 27.55
N GLU A 171 14.35 -12.66 26.30
CA GLU A 171 15.71 -12.39 25.82
C GLU A 171 16.01 -10.89 25.79
N GLN A 172 15.06 -10.06 25.32
CA GLN A 172 15.25 -8.60 25.23
C GLN A 172 15.38 -7.94 26.62
N LEU A 173 14.69 -8.44 27.65
CA LEU A 173 14.76 -7.91 29.02
C LEU A 173 16.16 -7.95 29.64
N VAL A 174 17.11 -8.66 29.03
CA VAL A 174 18.52 -8.62 29.46
C VAL A 174 19.14 -7.24 29.23
N SER A 175 18.66 -6.50 28.22
CA SER A 175 19.25 -5.22 27.79
C SER A 175 18.29 -4.04 27.79
N VAL A 176 16.99 -4.25 27.98
CA VAL A 176 15.98 -3.17 28.02
C VAL A 176 15.08 -3.26 29.25
N SER A 177 14.57 -2.12 29.71
CA SER A 177 13.58 -2.08 30.78
C SER A 177 12.24 -2.68 30.35
N TRP A 178 11.43 -3.09 31.33
CA TRP A 178 10.06 -3.56 31.08
C TRP A 178 9.20 -2.51 30.37
N ASP A 179 9.33 -1.24 30.76
CA ASP A 179 8.56 -0.14 30.17
C ASP A 179 8.91 0.06 28.70
N GLN A 180 10.21 0.03 28.36
CA GLN A 180 10.65 0.15 26.97
C GLN A 180 10.19 -1.05 26.13
N LEU A 181 10.27 -2.27 26.68
CA LEU A 181 9.85 -3.47 25.98
C LEU A 181 8.33 -3.47 25.70
N LEU A 182 7.53 -3.07 26.69
CA LEU A 182 6.08 -2.95 26.55
C LEU A 182 5.72 -1.87 25.51
N TYR A 183 6.35 -0.71 25.60
CA TYR A 183 6.17 0.39 24.65
C TYR A 183 6.49 -0.04 23.22
N THR A 184 7.65 -0.68 23.01
CA THR A 184 8.07 -1.19 21.69
C THR A 184 7.07 -2.22 21.15
N GLY A 185 6.60 -3.14 22.00
CA GLY A 185 5.59 -4.14 21.64
C GLY A 185 4.23 -3.55 21.28
N LEU A 186 3.81 -2.49 21.99
CA LEU A 186 2.57 -1.76 21.68
C LEU A 186 2.68 -1.06 20.32
N CYS A 187 3.78 -0.34 20.08
CA CYS A 187 4.05 0.30 18.79
C CYS A 187 4.06 -0.72 17.65
N GLU A 188 4.78 -1.83 17.80
CA GLU A 188 4.80 -2.90 16.80
C GLU A 188 3.39 -3.45 16.53
N GLY A 189 2.56 -3.61 17.56
CA GLY A 189 1.16 -4.01 17.43
C GLY A 189 0.32 -3.00 16.63
N LEU A 190 0.45 -1.70 16.94
CA LEU A 190 -0.24 -0.62 16.24
C LEU A 190 0.19 -0.48 14.76
N GLY A 191 1.40 -0.95 14.42
CA GLY A 191 1.88 -0.99 13.05
C GLY A 191 1.16 -2.01 12.15
N TYR A 192 0.40 -2.96 12.72
CA TYR A 192 -0.23 -4.06 11.98
C TYR A 192 0.76 -4.80 11.05
N ALA A 193 0.28 -5.65 10.13
CA ALA A 193 1.16 -6.47 9.30
C ALA A 193 2.19 -5.66 8.49
N LYS A 194 1.81 -4.45 8.06
CA LYS A 194 2.59 -3.62 7.13
C LYS A 194 3.66 -2.77 7.82
N ASN A 195 3.34 -2.21 9.00
CA ASN A 195 4.20 -1.24 9.68
C ASN A 195 4.78 -1.72 11.01
N GLN A 196 4.70 -3.03 11.32
CA GLN A 196 5.34 -3.63 12.50
C GLN A 196 6.80 -3.22 12.67
N LYS A 197 7.63 -3.40 11.63
CA LYS A 197 9.06 -3.06 11.66
C LYS A 197 9.32 -1.56 11.75
N PRO A 198 8.69 -0.68 10.92
CA PRO A 198 8.79 0.76 11.08
C PRO A 198 8.42 1.24 12.50
N PHE A 199 7.30 0.78 13.06
CA PHE A 199 6.87 1.22 14.39
C PHE A 199 7.79 0.74 15.50
N ARG A 200 8.32 -0.48 15.40
CA ARG A 200 9.37 -0.98 16.30
C ARG A 200 10.61 -0.09 16.24
N LYS A 201 11.11 0.21 15.03
CA LYS A 201 12.28 1.09 14.83
C LYS A 201 12.03 2.50 15.36
N LEU A 202 10.81 3.03 15.22
CA LEU A 202 10.43 4.31 15.79
C LEU A 202 10.49 4.29 17.32
N ALA A 203 9.95 3.24 17.96
CA ALA A 203 9.95 3.09 19.42
C ALA A 203 11.37 2.90 19.99
N GLU A 204 12.26 2.24 19.25
CA GLU A 204 13.68 2.14 19.61
C GLU A 204 14.40 3.48 19.46
N LYS A 205 14.03 4.27 18.45
CA LYS A 205 14.61 5.60 18.18
C LYS A 205 14.12 6.69 19.12
N VAL A 206 12.91 6.53 19.65
CA VAL A 206 12.28 7.44 20.61
C VAL A 206 11.93 6.64 21.88
N PRO A 207 12.90 6.40 22.78
CA PRO A 207 12.67 5.59 23.97
C PRO A 207 11.55 6.16 24.86
N ILE A 208 10.85 5.27 25.58
CA ILE A 208 9.72 5.66 26.42
C ILE A 208 10.12 6.64 27.53
N ASP A 209 11.34 6.50 28.08
CA ASP A 209 11.85 7.40 29.12
C ASP A 209 12.03 8.83 28.61
N LEU A 210 12.39 9.00 27.33
CA LEU A 210 12.45 10.30 26.67
C LEU A 210 11.05 10.90 26.54
N LEU A 211 10.05 10.10 26.16
CA LEU A 211 8.67 10.58 26.11
C LEU A 211 8.17 11.01 27.50
N PHE A 212 8.50 10.26 28.54
CA PHE A 212 8.15 10.62 29.92
C PHE A 212 8.89 11.85 30.43
N SER A 213 10.16 12.08 30.05
CA SER A 213 10.84 13.33 30.40
C SER A 213 10.17 14.52 29.72
N GLU A 214 9.87 14.42 28.43
CA GLU A 214 9.25 15.51 27.67
C GLU A 214 7.84 15.82 28.16
N LEU A 215 7.09 14.83 28.63
CA LEU A 215 5.78 15.03 29.24
C LEU A 215 5.83 15.76 30.60
N ARG A 216 6.93 15.65 31.36
CA ARG A 216 7.08 16.35 32.65
C ARG A 216 7.36 17.85 32.47
N GLU A 217 7.92 18.24 31.33
CA GLU A 217 8.26 19.62 31.01
C GLU A 217 7.07 20.46 30.50
N VAL A 218 5.90 19.84 30.29
CA VAL A 218 4.73 20.49 29.70
C VAL A 218 3.46 20.24 30.49
N GLY A 219 2.50 21.16 30.38
CA GLY A 219 1.16 20.97 30.91
C GLY A 219 0.39 19.89 30.13
N LYS A 220 -0.69 19.38 30.74
CA LYS A 220 -1.55 18.34 30.12
C LYS A 220 -2.13 18.77 28.77
N GLU A 221 -2.38 20.06 28.59
CA GLU A 221 -2.96 20.63 27.37
C GLU A 221 -2.00 20.56 26.17
N ASP A 222 -0.69 20.66 26.43
CA ASP A 222 0.36 20.65 25.39
C ASP A 222 0.96 19.26 25.16
N ALA A 223 0.63 18.28 26.01
CA ALA A 223 1.20 16.94 26.00
C ALA A 223 1.04 16.24 24.63
N GLU A 224 -0.14 16.33 24.03
CA GLU A 224 -0.42 15.72 22.71
C GLU A 224 0.44 16.37 21.62
N LEU A 225 0.50 17.71 21.59
CA LEU A 225 1.32 18.44 20.62
C LEU A 225 2.80 18.09 20.79
N ARG A 226 3.31 18.04 22.02
CA ARG A 226 4.71 17.72 22.34
C ARG A 226 5.09 16.33 21.83
N ILE A 227 4.31 15.32 22.20
CA ILE A 227 4.62 13.92 21.88
C ILE A 227 4.38 13.61 20.41
N SER A 228 3.29 14.09 19.81
CA SER A 228 3.04 13.89 18.38
C SER A 228 4.10 14.57 17.52
N SER A 229 4.63 15.73 17.92
CA SER A 229 5.73 16.41 17.22
C SER A 229 7.01 15.57 17.21
N ILE A 230 7.36 14.97 18.36
CA ILE A 230 8.54 14.11 18.48
C ILE A 230 8.37 12.84 17.64
N LEU A 231 7.23 12.15 17.77
CA LEU A 231 6.98 10.90 17.07
C LEU A 231 6.89 11.10 15.56
N PHE A 232 6.16 12.11 15.08
CA PHE A 232 6.02 12.37 13.65
C PHE A 232 7.32 12.89 13.04
N GLY A 233 8.04 13.72 13.79
CA GLY A 233 9.35 14.22 13.39
C GLY A 233 10.39 13.11 13.28
N ALA A 234 10.46 12.23 14.29
CA ALA A 234 11.33 11.07 14.29
C ALA A 234 10.95 10.05 13.20
N ALA A 235 9.66 9.92 12.89
CA ALA A 235 9.16 9.09 11.78
C ALA A 235 9.40 9.69 10.39
N GLY A 236 9.91 10.93 10.30
CA GLY A 236 10.16 11.62 9.03
C GLY A 236 8.92 12.21 8.37
N LEU A 237 7.76 12.20 9.03
CA LEU A 237 6.47 12.67 8.51
C LEU A 237 6.30 14.20 8.54
N LEU A 238 7.22 14.92 9.19
CA LEU A 238 7.21 16.39 9.29
C LEU A 238 8.17 17.08 8.30
N GLN A 239 8.73 16.32 7.35
CA GLN A 239 9.51 16.91 6.25
C GLN A 239 8.55 17.66 5.31
N ALA A 240 8.98 18.85 4.85
CA ALA A 240 8.10 19.88 4.31
C ALA A 240 7.14 19.35 3.21
N PRO A 241 5.87 19.81 3.18
CA PRO A 241 5.02 19.56 2.02
C PRO A 241 5.65 20.28 0.82
N ASP A 242 5.83 19.56 -0.29
CA ASP A 242 6.05 20.21 -1.58
C ASP A 242 4.92 21.22 -1.80
N ALA A 243 5.30 22.47 -2.06
CA ALA A 243 4.41 23.61 -2.23
C ALA A 243 3.47 23.54 -3.47
N GLY A 244 3.21 22.35 -4.01
CA GLY A 244 2.53 22.14 -5.29
C GLY A 244 1.13 21.52 -5.22
N GLY A 245 0.72 20.93 -4.09
CA GLY A 245 -0.62 20.37 -3.91
C GLY A 245 -1.41 21.18 -2.89
N GLY A 246 -2.65 21.55 -3.23
CA GLY A 246 -3.56 22.25 -2.32
C GLY A 246 -3.84 21.44 -1.05
N MET A 247 -2.95 21.51 -0.07
CA MET A 247 -3.12 20.86 1.22
C MET A 247 -4.27 21.55 1.94
N ASP A 248 -5.26 20.76 2.36
CA ASP A 248 -6.43 21.18 3.13
C ASP A 248 -6.00 22.07 4.31
N ALA A 249 -6.77 23.12 4.59
CA ALA A 249 -6.54 24.03 5.70
C ALA A 249 -6.51 23.28 7.04
N GLU A 250 -7.31 22.23 7.19
CA GLU A 250 -7.31 21.38 8.39
C GLU A 250 -5.96 20.67 8.60
N ILE A 251 -5.42 20.06 7.53
CA ILE A 251 -4.13 19.37 7.57
C ILE A 251 -3.00 20.35 7.89
N LYS A 252 -3.03 21.56 7.31
CA LYS A 252 -2.04 22.61 7.62
C LYS A 252 -2.10 23.03 9.08
N ASN A 253 -3.30 23.26 9.62
CA ASN A 253 -3.49 23.65 11.02
C ASN A 253 -3.01 22.57 11.98
N TYR A 254 -3.14 21.29 11.59
CA TYR A 254 -2.61 20.18 12.38
C TYR A 254 -1.07 20.06 12.26
N LEU A 255 -0.50 20.12 11.06
CA LEU A 255 0.93 19.83 10.85
C LEU A 255 1.86 21.00 11.21
N LEU A 256 1.47 22.25 10.96
CA LEU A 256 2.37 23.41 11.12
C LEU A 256 2.87 23.59 12.57
N PRO A 257 2.02 23.51 13.62
CA PRO A 257 2.49 23.60 15.00
C PRO A 257 3.50 22.49 15.33
N ARG A 258 3.25 21.27 14.83
CA ARG A 258 4.13 20.10 15.06
C ARG A 258 5.47 20.27 14.37
N GLN A 259 5.48 20.76 13.14
CA GLN A 259 6.71 21.07 12.40
C GLN A 259 7.53 22.14 13.11
N HIS A 260 6.88 23.20 13.61
CA HIS A 260 7.58 24.26 14.34
C HIS A 260 8.22 23.71 15.62
N LEU A 261 7.47 22.96 16.42
CA LEU A 261 7.98 22.39 17.67
C LEU A 261 9.10 21.36 17.41
N TRP A 262 8.94 20.49 16.41
CA TRP A 262 9.95 19.50 16.04
C TRP A 262 11.28 20.15 15.62
N ARG A 263 11.25 21.26 14.86
CA ARG A 263 12.49 21.98 14.48
C ARG A 263 13.31 22.42 15.69
N ASN A 264 12.64 22.81 16.77
CA ASN A 264 13.31 23.22 18.00
C ASN A 264 13.83 22.00 18.77
N LEU A 265 13.01 20.95 18.89
CA LEU A 265 13.33 19.76 19.70
C LEU A 265 14.37 18.84 19.07
N ARG A 266 14.38 18.67 17.74
CA ARG A 266 15.23 17.67 17.06
C ARG A 266 16.73 17.83 17.34
N HIS A 267 17.18 19.07 17.52
CA HIS A 267 18.59 19.37 17.80
C HIS A 267 18.93 19.11 19.26
N VAL A 268 18.02 19.45 20.18
CA VAL A 268 18.18 19.22 21.61
C VAL A 268 18.16 17.73 21.93
N LEU A 269 17.22 16.99 21.33
CA LEU A 269 17.03 15.56 21.53
C LEU A 269 17.97 14.69 20.68
N GLN A 270 18.70 15.29 19.73
CA GLN A 270 19.63 14.61 18.81
C GLN A 270 18.98 13.47 18.00
N ILE A 271 17.68 13.56 17.72
CA ILE A 271 16.94 12.54 16.97
C ILE A 271 16.99 12.87 15.48
N GLN A 272 17.61 12.00 14.70
CA GLN A 272 17.52 12.04 13.24
C GLN A 272 16.21 11.39 12.74
N PRO A 273 15.52 11.92 11.72
CA PRO A 273 14.35 11.27 11.14
C PRO A 273 14.67 9.90 10.53
N MET A 274 13.69 8.99 10.57
CA MET A 274 13.70 7.75 9.80
C MET A 274 13.48 8.10 8.33
N LEU A 275 14.54 7.99 7.51
CA LEU A 275 14.47 8.00 6.06
C LEU A 275 14.21 6.57 5.54
#